data_AF-A0A507APF6-F1
#
_entry.id   AF-A0A507APF6-F1
#
_cell.length_a   1.000
_cell.length_b   1.000
_cell.length_c   1.000
_cell.angle_alpha   90.00
_cell.angle_beta   90.00
_cell.angle_gamma   90.00
#
_symmetry.space_group_name_H-M   'P 1'
#
loop_
_entity.id
_entity.type
_entity.pdbx_description
1 polymer ?
#
loop_
_entity_poly.entity_id
_entity_poly.type
_entity_poly.pdbx_seq_one_letter_code
_entity_poly.pdbx_strand_id
1 'polypeptide(L)'
;MGRSVRQKRKNRSSRATVQTHNKSKKKLNPLGNDIIARNWNKNETLTQNYRRLGLATRLQKVAGGSDPILTRAPDGSAVAHAARPKRDPLTIDPTTSGSVGGAVREVRVERDARGRIVRVLDGRAPNPLADPLNELDSDSDSDSDSDSEMEEGGGGGGGGAAGRRQRRAEEHEWGGLSDREEGEGEGEDEQEDESGRPEVIRQLEKEARRPVLRTPRHQSGREVEWLQRLVDRHGDDVAAMARDRRLNPMQQTAADIAKRIKKWRKD
;
A
#
# COMPACT_ATOMS: atom_id res chain seq x y z
N MET A 1 -14.77 -44.63 -13.01
CA MET A 1 -13.39 -44.76 -13.55
C MET A 1 -12.66 -45.91 -12.86
N GLY A 2 -12.18 -46.91 -13.62
CA GLY A 2 -11.50 -48.08 -13.06
C GLY A 2 -10.11 -47.75 -12.49
N ARG A 3 -9.75 -48.38 -11.35
CA ARG A 3 -8.41 -48.29 -10.77
C ARG A 3 -7.36 -48.86 -11.74
N SER A 4 -6.24 -48.16 -11.89
CA SER A 4 -5.15 -48.56 -12.79
C SER A 4 -4.61 -49.96 -12.45
N VAL A 5 -4.07 -50.66 -13.45
CA VAL A 5 -3.48 -52.01 -13.29
C VAL A 5 -2.39 -52.02 -12.22
N ARG A 6 -1.62 -50.91 -12.11
CA ARG A 6 -0.60 -50.73 -11.07
C ARG A 6 -1.19 -50.67 -9.66
N GLN A 7 -2.30 -49.95 -9.47
CA GLN A 7 -3.01 -49.90 -8.18
C GLN A 7 -3.57 -51.28 -7.80
N LYS A 8 -4.11 -52.03 -8.76
CA LYS A 8 -4.57 -53.42 -8.53
C LYS A 8 -3.41 -54.34 -8.12
N ARG A 9 -2.24 -54.24 -8.77
CA ARG A 9 -1.03 -54.99 -8.41
C ARG A 9 -0.50 -54.62 -7.02
N LYS A 10 -0.47 -53.32 -6.68
CA LYS A 10 -0.07 -52.83 -5.35
C LYS A 10 -0.97 -53.41 -4.25
N ASN A 11 -2.29 -53.42 -4.46
CA ASN A 11 -3.25 -53.97 -3.50
C ASN A 11 -3.18 -55.50 -3.36
N ARG A 12 -2.74 -56.22 -4.41
CA ARG A 12 -2.58 -57.68 -4.39
C ARG A 12 -1.23 -58.13 -3.83
N SER A 13 -0.24 -57.25 -3.76
CA SER A 13 1.07 -57.61 -3.19
C SER A 13 0.97 -57.76 -1.68
N SER A 14 1.65 -58.76 -1.10
CA SER A 14 1.79 -58.96 0.36
C SER A 14 2.67 -57.89 1.04
N ARG A 15 3.04 -56.83 0.32
CA ARG A 15 3.87 -55.73 0.83
C ARG A 15 2.98 -54.77 1.62
N ALA A 16 3.38 -54.45 2.84
CA ALA A 16 2.70 -53.46 3.67
C ALA A 16 2.61 -52.11 2.93
N THR A 17 1.42 -51.52 2.90
CA THR A 17 1.24 -50.20 2.31
C THR A 17 1.69 -49.14 3.32
N VAL A 18 2.77 -48.43 3.00
CA VAL A 18 3.19 -47.26 3.77
C VAL A 18 2.16 -46.15 3.56
N GLN A 19 1.40 -45.85 4.60
CA GLN A 19 0.46 -44.73 4.63
C GLN A 19 1.05 -43.66 5.55
N THR A 20 1.34 -42.49 4.99
CA THR A 20 1.72 -41.32 5.78
C THR A 20 0.45 -40.54 6.11
N HIS A 21 0.34 -40.07 7.35
CA HIS A 21 -0.75 -39.18 7.72
C HIS A 21 -0.42 -37.76 7.22
N ASN A 22 -1.16 -37.28 6.21
CA ASN A 22 -0.84 -36.00 5.56
C ASN A 22 -1.41 -34.77 6.29
N LYS A 23 -2.11 -34.97 7.41
CA LYS A 23 -2.69 -33.88 8.22
C LYS A 23 -2.00 -33.82 9.58
N SER A 24 -1.49 -32.66 9.96
CA SER A 24 -1.02 -32.47 11.33
C SER A 24 -2.22 -32.49 12.28
N LYS A 25 -2.10 -33.22 13.39
CA LYS A 25 -3.13 -33.25 14.44
C LYS A 25 -3.05 -32.03 15.37
N LYS A 26 -1.91 -31.33 15.37
CA LYS A 26 -1.64 -30.17 16.21
C LYS A 26 -1.79 -28.90 15.39
N LYS A 27 -2.54 -27.93 15.91
CA LYS A 27 -2.59 -26.57 15.38
C LYS A 27 -1.17 -25.98 15.43
N LEU A 28 -0.65 -25.59 14.27
CA LEU A 28 0.69 -25.04 14.13
C LEU A 28 0.70 -23.59 14.60
N ASN A 29 1.82 -23.17 15.21
CA ASN A 29 2.05 -21.76 15.49
C ASN A 29 2.29 -21.02 14.15
N PRO A 30 2.03 -19.69 14.09
CA PRO A 30 2.45 -18.90 12.94
C PRO A 30 3.97 -19.00 12.77
N LEU A 31 4.42 -19.17 11.52
CA LEU A 31 5.83 -19.15 11.16
C LEU A 31 6.25 -17.72 10.83
N GLY A 32 7.52 -17.39 11.06
CA GLY A 32 8.14 -16.14 10.63
C GLY A 32 8.64 -15.28 11.79
N ASN A 33 7.74 -14.81 12.66
CA ASN A 33 8.11 -13.93 13.77
C ASN A 33 8.03 -14.65 15.13
N ASP A 34 9.13 -14.67 15.85
CA ASP A 34 9.26 -15.31 17.17
C ASP A 34 8.42 -14.63 18.26
N ILE A 35 8.26 -13.30 18.22
CA ILE A 35 7.44 -12.54 19.18
C ILE A 35 5.98 -12.98 19.08
N ILE A 36 5.46 -13.07 17.85
CA ILE A 36 4.08 -13.48 17.59
C ILE A 36 3.90 -14.95 17.96
N ALA A 37 4.87 -15.81 17.61
CA ALA A 37 4.82 -17.24 17.91
C ALA A 37 4.81 -17.53 19.42
N ARG A 38 5.56 -16.76 20.22
CA ARG A 38 5.56 -16.86 21.69
C ARG A 38 4.23 -16.46 22.31
N ASN A 39 3.55 -15.47 21.71
CA ASN A 39 2.27 -14.95 22.19
C ASN A 39 1.04 -15.58 21.49
N TRP A 40 1.21 -16.70 20.78
CA TRP A 40 0.11 -17.32 20.03
C TRP A 40 -0.69 -18.32 20.88
N ASN A 41 -1.99 -18.07 21.07
CA ASN A 41 -2.89 -19.00 21.74
C ASN A 41 -3.55 -19.95 20.73
N LYS A 42 -3.27 -21.26 20.85
CA LYS A 42 -3.81 -22.30 19.94
C LYS A 42 -5.31 -22.55 20.11
N ASN A 43 -5.89 -22.09 21.21
CA ASN A 43 -7.31 -22.28 21.50
C ASN A 43 -8.17 -21.17 20.89
N GLU A 44 -7.59 -20.01 20.62
CA GLU A 44 -8.24 -18.87 19.99
C GLU A 44 -8.22 -18.99 18.46
N THR A 45 -9.18 -18.33 17.81
CA THR A 45 -9.16 -18.19 16.35
C THR A 45 -8.03 -17.25 15.92
N LEU A 46 -7.65 -17.30 14.65
CA LEU A 46 -6.66 -16.37 14.09
C LEU A 46 -7.07 -14.91 14.33
N THR A 47 -8.34 -14.60 14.15
CA THR A 47 -8.90 -13.26 14.36
C THR A 47 -8.86 -12.82 15.82
N GLN A 48 -9.18 -13.72 16.75
CA GLN A 48 -9.13 -13.44 18.18
C GLN A 48 -7.69 -13.18 18.66
N ASN A 49 -6.75 -14.03 18.24
CA ASN A 49 -5.33 -13.86 18.58
C ASN A 49 -4.80 -12.51 18.12
N TYR A 50 -4.94 -12.17 16.83
CA TYR A 50 -4.41 -10.91 16.32
C TYR A 50 -5.07 -9.69 16.98
N ARG A 51 -6.39 -9.72 17.26
CA ARG A 51 -7.05 -8.68 18.06
C ARG A 51 -6.45 -8.55 19.46
N ARG A 52 -6.17 -9.67 20.14
CA ARG A 52 -5.52 -9.69 21.46
C ARG A 52 -4.11 -9.10 21.42
N LEU A 53 -3.38 -9.33 20.32
CA LEU A 53 -2.07 -8.74 20.06
C LEU A 53 -2.15 -7.28 19.61
N GLY A 54 -3.35 -6.75 19.34
CA GLY A 54 -3.60 -5.41 18.78
C GLY A 54 -3.21 -5.27 17.31
N LEU A 55 -3.12 -6.38 16.59
CA LEU A 55 -2.84 -6.43 15.15
C LEU A 55 -4.14 -6.61 14.36
N ALA A 56 -4.23 -5.95 13.21
CA ALA A 56 -5.32 -6.16 12.27
C ALA A 56 -5.15 -7.47 11.50
N THR A 57 -6.24 -8.23 11.31
CA THR A 57 -6.21 -9.46 10.49
C THR A 57 -6.50 -9.22 9.03
N ARG A 58 -7.31 -8.20 8.74
CA ARG A 58 -7.76 -7.82 7.41
C ARG A 58 -7.82 -6.30 7.38
N LEU A 59 -7.42 -5.72 6.26
CA LEU A 59 -7.40 -4.28 6.06
C LEU A 59 -8.78 -3.72 5.68
N GLN A 60 -9.61 -4.55 5.04
CA GLN A 60 -10.93 -4.17 4.53
C GLN A 60 -12.05 -4.67 5.44
N LYS A 61 -13.25 -4.10 5.28
CA LYS A 61 -14.47 -4.53 5.99
C LYS A 61 -14.71 -6.03 5.82
N VAL A 62 -14.88 -6.73 6.93
CA VAL A 62 -15.26 -8.14 6.91
C VAL A 62 -16.73 -8.26 6.56
N ALA A 63 -17.05 -9.11 5.58
CA ALA A 63 -18.44 -9.45 5.27
C ALA A 63 -19.05 -10.29 6.41
N GLY A 64 -20.24 -9.91 6.87
CA GLY A 64 -20.96 -10.57 7.96
C GLY A 64 -20.65 -10.00 9.35
N GLY A 65 -21.06 -10.72 10.39
CA GLY A 65 -20.84 -10.35 11.78
C GLY A 65 -19.45 -10.72 12.28
N SER A 66 -18.89 -9.92 13.20
CA SER A 66 -17.65 -10.21 13.90
C SER A 66 -17.93 -10.68 15.33
N ASP A 67 -17.17 -11.66 15.82
CA ASP A 67 -17.25 -12.09 17.23
C ASP A 67 -17.07 -10.88 18.18
N PRO A 68 -17.95 -10.72 19.20
CA PRO A 68 -17.83 -9.65 20.19
C PRO A 68 -16.55 -9.83 21.01
N ILE A 69 -15.99 -8.72 21.48
CA ILE A 69 -14.82 -8.74 22.34
C ILE A 69 -15.26 -9.21 23.73
N LEU A 70 -14.83 -10.41 24.11
CA LEU A 70 -15.07 -10.95 25.44
C LEU A 70 -13.90 -10.55 26.33
N THR A 71 -14.12 -9.61 27.25
CA THR A 71 -13.16 -9.36 28.34
C THR A 71 -13.49 -10.29 29.49
N ARG A 72 -12.51 -11.08 29.90
CA ARG A 72 -12.64 -11.92 31.10
C ARG A 72 -12.42 -11.04 32.32
N ALA A 73 -13.45 -10.88 33.12
CA ALA A 73 -13.36 -10.20 34.41
C ALA A 73 -12.49 -11.02 35.38
N PRO A 74 -11.90 -10.40 36.42
CA PRO A 74 -10.99 -11.08 37.36
C PRO A 74 -11.65 -12.24 38.13
N ASP A 75 -12.98 -12.27 38.20
CA ASP A 75 -13.79 -13.35 38.76
C ASP A 75 -13.96 -14.57 37.82
N GLY A 76 -13.38 -14.51 36.62
CA GLY A 76 -13.46 -15.56 35.62
C GLY A 76 -14.75 -15.55 34.80
N SER A 77 -15.67 -14.62 35.06
CA SER A 77 -16.86 -14.43 34.23
C SER A 77 -16.49 -13.73 32.91
N ALA A 78 -17.07 -14.20 31.80
CA ALA A 78 -16.89 -13.56 30.50
C ALA A 78 -17.92 -12.44 30.38
N VAL A 79 -17.48 -11.20 30.51
CA VAL A 79 -18.34 -10.04 30.28
C VAL A 79 -18.18 -9.65 28.81
N ALA A 80 -19.26 -9.76 28.05
CA ALA A 80 -19.31 -9.23 26.70
C ALA A 80 -19.43 -7.71 26.80
N HIS A 81 -18.33 -7.00 26.58
CA HIS A 81 -18.44 -5.57 26.35
C HIS A 81 -19.03 -5.35 24.97
N ALA A 82 -20.30 -4.96 24.91
CA ALA A 82 -20.89 -4.31 23.74
C ALA A 82 -20.32 -2.90 23.50
N ALA A 83 -19.16 -2.60 24.08
CA ALA A 83 -18.41 -1.38 23.80
C ALA A 83 -18.02 -1.43 22.33
N ARG A 84 -18.78 -0.69 21.52
CA ARG A 84 -18.42 -0.40 20.14
C ARG A 84 -16.96 0.08 20.18
N PRO A 85 -16.01 -0.60 19.52
CA PRO A 85 -14.67 -0.08 19.43
C PRO A 85 -14.74 1.35 18.88
N LYS A 86 -13.86 2.25 19.34
CA LYS A 86 -13.66 3.54 18.68
C LYS A 86 -13.58 3.26 17.18
N ARG A 87 -14.40 3.95 16.38
CA ARG A 87 -14.61 3.64 14.95
C ARG A 87 -13.28 3.33 14.29
N ASP A 88 -13.21 2.20 13.58
CA ASP A 88 -12.02 1.88 12.79
C ASP A 88 -11.88 2.98 11.72
N PRO A 89 -10.77 3.74 11.73
CA PRO A 89 -10.58 4.89 10.84
C PRO A 89 -10.63 4.51 9.35
N LEU A 90 -10.52 3.22 9.02
CA LEU A 90 -10.57 2.70 7.66
C LEU A 90 -11.97 2.18 7.26
N THR A 91 -12.95 2.23 8.17
CA THR A 91 -14.33 1.81 7.85
C THR A 91 -15.11 2.95 7.23
N ILE A 92 -15.34 2.87 5.92
CA ILE A 92 -16.27 3.74 5.21
C ILE A 92 -17.69 3.26 5.56
N ASP A 93 -18.33 3.92 6.52
CA ASP A 93 -19.76 3.76 6.74
C ASP A 93 -20.51 4.49 5.61
N PRO A 94 -21.50 3.85 4.94
CA PRO A 94 -22.33 4.50 3.93
C PRO A 94 -23.16 5.66 4.48
N THR A 95 -23.09 5.92 5.78
CA THR A 95 -23.77 7.02 6.47
C THR A 95 -22.91 8.26 6.68
N THR A 96 -21.59 8.20 6.43
CA THR A 96 -20.65 9.28 6.82
C THR A 96 -20.03 10.02 5.65
N SER A 97 -20.13 9.50 4.42
CA SER A 97 -19.99 10.36 3.23
C SER A 97 -21.31 11.09 3.06
N GLY A 98 -21.29 12.42 2.90
CA GLY A 98 -22.44 13.32 2.71
C GLY A 98 -23.33 13.05 1.49
N SER A 99 -23.64 11.79 1.19
CA SER A 99 -24.78 11.39 0.38
C SER A 99 -25.99 11.41 1.30
N VAL A 100 -26.80 12.45 1.10
CA VAL A 100 -28.21 12.56 1.50
C VAL A 100 -28.79 11.16 1.67
N GLY A 101 -28.98 10.77 2.94
CA GLY A 101 -29.37 9.41 3.27
C GLY A 101 -30.54 8.96 2.41
N GLY A 102 -30.48 7.70 1.97
CA GLY A 102 -31.60 6.93 1.44
C GLY A 102 -32.71 6.71 2.47
N ALA A 103 -33.05 7.74 3.24
CA ALA A 103 -34.39 7.93 3.74
C ALA A 103 -35.23 8.30 2.52
N VAL A 104 -36.02 7.36 2.03
CA VAL A 104 -37.10 7.67 1.10
C VAL A 104 -37.92 8.80 1.73
N ARG A 105 -37.85 10.00 1.17
CA ARG A 105 -38.60 11.16 1.68
C ARG A 105 -39.95 11.14 0.99
N GLU A 106 -41.02 11.02 1.78
CA GLU A 106 -42.37 11.14 1.25
C GLU A 106 -42.69 12.62 1.04
N VAL A 107 -42.91 12.99 -0.22
CA VAL A 107 -43.26 14.35 -0.62
C VAL A 107 -44.75 14.39 -0.98
N ARG A 108 -45.51 15.32 -0.41
CA ARG A 108 -46.94 15.49 -0.72
C ARG A 108 -47.09 16.30 -2.00
N VAL A 109 -47.94 15.83 -2.91
CA VAL A 109 -48.10 16.43 -4.24
C VAL A 109 -49.58 16.56 -4.58
N GLU A 110 -49.99 17.72 -5.06
CA GLU A 110 -51.32 17.97 -5.62
C GLU A 110 -51.36 17.65 -7.12
N ARG A 111 -52.40 16.95 -7.56
CA ARG A 111 -52.59 16.50 -8.95
C ARG A 111 -53.88 17.05 -9.54
N ASP A 112 -53.89 17.29 -10.86
CA ASP A 112 -55.09 17.65 -11.62
C ASP A 112 -56.02 16.43 -11.83
N ALA A 113 -57.22 16.66 -12.35
CA ALA A 113 -58.19 15.60 -12.67
C ALA A 113 -57.71 14.59 -13.73
N ARG A 114 -56.54 14.84 -14.36
CA ARG A 114 -55.88 13.97 -15.34
C ARG A 114 -54.65 13.27 -14.76
N GLY A 115 -54.39 13.43 -13.46
CA GLY A 115 -53.30 12.79 -12.74
C GLY A 115 -51.93 13.44 -12.94
N ARG A 116 -51.84 14.60 -13.61
CA ARG A 116 -50.59 15.34 -13.77
C ARG A 116 -50.31 16.16 -12.51
N ILE A 117 -49.04 16.21 -12.13
CA ILE A 117 -48.56 16.93 -10.94
C ILE A 117 -48.62 18.43 -11.21
N VAL A 118 -49.37 19.17 -10.39
CA VAL A 118 -49.51 20.63 -10.51
C VAL A 118 -48.68 21.34 -9.43
N ARG A 119 -48.58 20.78 -8.23
CA ARG A 119 -47.85 21.41 -7.13
C ARG A 119 -47.22 20.39 -6.19
N VAL A 120 -45.93 20.58 -5.91
CA VAL A 120 -45.19 19.85 -4.88
C VAL A 120 -45.27 20.67 -3.59
N LEU A 121 -45.87 20.10 -2.54
CA LEU A 121 -45.98 20.73 -1.22
C LEU A 121 -44.76 20.36 -0.39
N ASP A 122 -43.65 21.03 -0.66
CA ASP A 122 -42.49 20.94 0.20
C ASP A 122 -42.77 21.70 1.49
N GLY A 123 -42.80 20.98 2.61
CA GLY A 123 -42.74 21.58 3.94
C GLY A 123 -41.33 22.11 4.24
N ARG A 124 -40.72 22.87 3.32
CA ARG A 124 -39.43 23.49 3.56
C ARG A 124 -39.63 24.53 4.66
N ALA A 125 -38.99 24.31 5.80
CA ALA A 125 -39.08 25.22 6.94
C ALA A 125 -38.73 26.64 6.47
N PRO A 126 -39.48 27.67 6.91
CA PRO A 126 -39.11 29.06 6.61
C PRO A 126 -37.71 29.29 7.17
N ASN A 127 -36.80 29.85 6.36
CA ASN A 127 -35.42 30.19 6.73
C ASN A 127 -35.42 31.05 8.00
N PRO A 128 -35.26 30.47 9.21
CA PRO A 128 -35.55 31.17 10.44
C PRO A 128 -34.41 32.09 10.86
N LEU A 129 -33.29 32.04 10.12
CA LEU A 129 -32.09 32.85 10.33
C LEU A 129 -31.84 33.85 9.19
N ALA A 130 -32.75 33.93 8.20
CA ALA A 130 -32.63 34.81 7.04
C ALA A 130 -31.23 34.76 6.36
N ASP A 131 -30.64 33.55 6.29
CA ASP A 131 -29.34 33.35 5.65
C ASP A 131 -29.44 33.56 4.12
N PRO A 132 -28.70 34.53 3.53
CA PRO A 132 -28.76 34.84 2.10
C PRO A 132 -28.21 33.74 1.19
N LEU A 133 -27.45 32.76 1.72
CA LEU A 133 -26.91 31.65 0.91
C LEU A 133 -27.96 30.62 0.52
N ASN A 134 -29.07 30.53 1.26
CA ASN A 134 -30.15 29.58 0.97
C ASN A 134 -30.94 29.90 -0.31
N GLU A 135 -30.79 31.12 -0.85
CA GLU A 135 -31.40 31.55 -2.11
C GLU A 135 -30.53 31.18 -3.33
N LEU A 136 -29.21 31.06 -3.15
CA LEU A 136 -28.25 30.78 -4.24
C LEU A 136 -28.17 29.30 -4.63
N ASP A 137 -28.41 28.39 -3.69
CA ASP A 137 -28.45 26.94 -3.95
C ASP A 137 -29.70 26.50 -4.76
N SER A 138 -30.65 27.40 -5.02
CA SER A 138 -31.90 27.07 -5.74
C SER A 138 -31.88 27.40 -7.24
N ASP A 139 -30.85 28.08 -7.76
CA ASP A 139 -30.86 28.64 -9.13
C ASP A 139 -29.62 28.30 -9.96
N SER A 140 -28.88 27.23 -9.62
CA SER A 140 -27.66 26.82 -10.34
C SER A 140 -27.67 25.37 -10.87
N ASP A 141 -28.84 24.80 -11.16
CA ASP A 141 -28.96 23.55 -11.94
C ASP A 141 -29.87 23.78 -13.16
N SER A 142 -29.44 24.65 -14.07
CA SER A 142 -29.99 24.71 -15.43
C SER A 142 -29.05 23.95 -16.37
N ASP A 143 -29.42 22.71 -16.68
CA ASP A 143 -28.87 21.92 -17.78
C ASP A 143 -28.94 22.72 -19.09
N SER A 144 -27.78 22.95 -19.70
CA SER A 144 -27.67 23.42 -21.09
C SER A 144 -27.17 22.26 -21.95
N ASP A 145 -28.04 21.30 -22.21
CA ASP A 145 -27.91 20.37 -23.34
C ASP A 145 -28.29 21.11 -24.64
N SER A 146 -27.28 21.45 -25.45
CA SER A 146 -27.48 21.81 -26.85
C SER A 146 -26.85 20.72 -27.73
N ASP A 147 -27.72 19.85 -28.21
CA ASP A 147 -27.49 18.89 -29.30
C ASP A 147 -27.25 19.64 -30.63
N SER A 148 -26.21 19.27 -31.37
CA SER A 148 -26.13 19.53 -32.81
C SER A 148 -25.23 18.49 -33.49
N GLU A 149 -25.87 17.75 -34.39
CA GLU A 149 -25.46 16.59 -35.16
C GLU A 149 -24.23 16.78 -36.08
N MET A 150 -23.46 15.68 -36.20
CA MET A 150 -22.88 15.07 -37.41
C MET A 150 -22.11 15.94 -38.44
N GLU A 151 -20.85 15.57 -38.72
CA GLU A 151 -20.53 14.87 -39.97
C GLU A 151 -19.12 14.26 -40.07
N GLU A 152 -19.04 13.34 -41.02
CA GLU A 152 -18.02 12.38 -41.47
C GLU A 152 -16.61 12.89 -41.84
N GLY A 153 -15.68 11.93 -41.84
CA GLY A 153 -14.38 11.96 -42.53
C GLY A 153 -13.28 11.38 -41.63
N GLY A 154 -12.67 10.22 -41.87
CA GLY A 154 -12.42 9.49 -43.10
C GLY A 154 -10.96 9.00 -43.05
N GLY A 155 -10.77 7.69 -42.86
CA GLY A 155 -9.74 6.87 -43.51
C GLY A 155 -8.23 7.08 -43.29
N GLY A 156 -7.54 5.97 -42.95
CA GLY A 156 -6.17 5.65 -43.36
C GLY A 156 -5.07 6.25 -42.47
N GLY A 157 -4.05 5.54 -41.99
CA GLY A 157 -3.34 4.41 -42.61
C GLY A 157 -1.89 4.82 -42.84
N GLY A 158 -0.96 4.24 -42.05
CA GLY A 158 0.42 3.98 -42.48
C GLY A 158 1.46 5.11 -42.43
N GLY A 159 2.52 4.85 -41.67
CA GLY A 159 3.89 4.96 -42.19
C GLY A 159 4.62 6.31 -42.11
N GLY A 160 5.80 6.27 -41.46
CA GLY A 160 7.00 6.87 -42.05
C GLY A 160 7.39 8.29 -41.63
N ALA A 161 8.48 8.34 -40.87
CA ALA A 161 9.66 9.20 -41.08
C ALA A 161 9.56 10.73 -41.01
N ALA A 162 10.39 11.26 -40.10
CA ALA A 162 11.27 12.42 -40.26
C ALA A 162 10.62 13.79 -40.56
N GLY A 163 10.57 14.64 -39.54
CA GLY A 163 10.30 16.08 -39.72
C GLY A 163 10.52 16.88 -38.44
N ARG A 164 11.66 17.58 -38.40
CA ARG A 164 12.07 18.61 -37.41
C ARG A 164 10.89 19.39 -36.81
N ARG A 165 10.84 19.46 -35.48
CA ARG A 165 10.04 20.45 -34.74
C ARG A 165 10.95 21.26 -33.82
N GLN A 166 11.18 22.51 -34.22
CA GLN A 166 11.58 23.59 -33.33
C GLN A 166 10.27 24.22 -32.81
N ARG A 167 9.78 23.80 -31.63
CA ARG A 167 8.84 24.57 -30.81
C ARG A 167 9.10 24.27 -29.33
N ARG A 168 9.65 25.29 -28.69
CA ARG A 168 9.68 25.59 -27.26
C ARG A 168 8.30 25.38 -26.63
N ALA A 169 8.21 24.52 -25.63
CA ALA A 169 7.20 24.52 -24.57
C ALA A 169 7.67 23.56 -23.47
N GLU A 170 8.20 24.14 -22.39
CA GLU A 170 8.04 23.68 -21.00
C GLU A 170 7.80 22.18 -20.82
N GLU A 171 8.88 21.42 -20.99
CA GLU A 171 8.96 20.09 -20.40
C GLU A 171 9.16 20.32 -18.92
N HIS A 172 8.10 20.10 -18.13
CA HIS A 172 8.22 19.88 -16.70
C HIS A 172 9.15 18.68 -16.51
N GLU A 173 10.43 19.01 -16.41
CA GLU A 173 11.47 18.30 -15.70
C GLU A 173 10.80 17.56 -14.54
N TRP A 174 10.71 16.24 -14.68
CA TRP A 174 10.23 15.37 -13.62
C TRP A 174 11.25 15.51 -12.50
N GLY A 175 10.99 16.50 -11.64
CA GLY A 175 11.85 16.93 -10.55
C GLY A 175 12.05 15.75 -9.64
N GLY A 176 13.17 15.05 -9.86
CA GLY A 176 13.73 14.18 -8.85
C GLY A 176 13.77 14.99 -7.57
N LEU A 177 13.18 14.44 -6.51
CA LEU A 177 13.19 14.97 -5.16
C LEU A 177 14.65 15.17 -4.75
N SER A 178 15.21 16.29 -5.17
CA SER A 178 16.46 16.84 -4.71
C SER A 178 16.03 17.80 -3.62
N ASP A 179 16.30 17.37 -2.39
CA ASP A 179 16.89 18.26 -1.40
C ASP A 179 16.12 19.56 -1.17
N ARG A 180 14.81 19.43 -0.95
CA ARG A 180 14.07 20.46 -0.24
C ARG A 180 14.35 20.24 1.23
N GLU A 181 15.29 21.04 1.71
CA GLU A 181 15.50 21.48 3.09
C GLU A 181 14.94 20.55 4.16
N GLU A 182 15.87 20.01 4.94
CA GLU A 182 15.67 19.58 6.32
C GLU A 182 14.93 20.68 7.11
N GLY A 183 13.61 20.73 6.92
CA GLY A 183 12.70 21.18 7.94
C GLY A 183 12.80 20.15 9.04
N GLU A 184 13.51 20.51 10.09
CA GLU A 184 13.47 19.89 11.41
C GLU A 184 11.99 19.80 11.82
N GLY A 185 11.33 18.73 11.38
CA GLY A 185 10.10 18.25 11.97
C GLY A 185 10.49 17.67 13.31
N GLU A 186 10.60 18.56 14.29
CA GLU A 186 10.56 18.26 15.71
C GLU A 186 9.49 17.18 15.91
N GLY A 187 9.94 15.94 16.14
CA GLY A 187 9.09 14.79 16.45
C GLY A 187 8.54 14.88 17.87
N GLU A 188 8.02 16.05 18.21
CA GLU A 188 7.36 16.36 19.47
C GLU A 188 5.87 16.03 19.33
N ASP A 189 5.51 14.75 19.21
CA ASP A 189 4.10 14.30 19.34
C ASP A 189 3.92 12.75 19.49
N GLU A 190 4.94 11.97 19.90
CA GLU A 190 4.80 10.50 20.03
C GLU A 190 4.83 9.93 21.47
N GLN A 191 4.99 10.76 22.50
CA GLN A 191 5.20 10.26 23.88
C GLN A 191 3.91 9.95 24.66
N GLU A 192 2.72 10.35 24.18
CA GLU A 192 1.54 10.36 25.05
C GLU A 192 0.70 9.06 25.10
N ASP A 193 0.94 8.08 24.23
CA ASP A 193 0.12 6.84 24.21
C ASP A 193 0.92 5.55 24.43
N GLU A 194 2.12 5.61 24.99
CA GLU A 194 2.91 4.39 25.18
C GLU A 194 2.19 3.42 26.13
N SER A 195 1.64 3.90 27.26
CA SER A 195 0.99 3.10 28.32
C SER A 195 -0.22 2.27 27.88
N GLY A 196 -0.91 2.66 26.80
CA GLY A 196 -2.07 1.94 26.28
C GLY A 196 -1.76 0.84 25.25
N ARG A 197 -0.54 0.83 24.69
CA ARG A 197 -0.16 -0.10 23.61
C ARG A 197 0.18 -1.49 24.16
N PRO A 198 -0.31 -2.58 23.53
CA PRO A 198 0.11 -3.93 23.86
C PRO A 198 1.63 -4.09 23.77
N GLU A 199 2.23 -4.76 24.75
CA GLU A 199 3.68 -5.01 24.82
C GLU A 199 4.23 -5.67 23.54
N VAL A 200 3.45 -6.55 22.92
CA VAL A 200 3.82 -7.22 21.66
C VAL A 200 4.02 -6.22 20.52
N ILE A 201 3.18 -5.19 20.43
CA ILE A 201 3.31 -4.15 19.40
C ILE A 201 4.59 -3.36 19.62
N ARG A 202 4.87 -2.95 20.87
CA ARG A 202 6.09 -2.22 21.21
C ARG A 202 7.34 -3.00 20.80
N GLN A 203 7.36 -4.32 21.03
CA GLN A 203 8.48 -5.18 20.62
C GLN A 203 8.60 -5.27 19.08
N LEU A 204 7.48 -5.41 18.37
CA LEU A 204 7.47 -5.46 16.90
C LEU A 204 7.91 -4.13 16.28
N GLU A 205 7.48 -3.00 16.83
CA GLU A 205 7.91 -1.66 16.42
C GLU A 205 9.42 -1.48 16.66
N LYS A 206 9.93 -1.94 17.80
CA LYS A 206 11.37 -1.93 18.10
C LYS A 206 12.16 -2.78 17.11
N GLU A 207 11.67 -3.97 16.76
CA GLU A 207 12.30 -4.81 15.74
C GLU A 207 12.24 -4.17 14.34
N ALA A 208 11.14 -3.51 13.99
CA ALA A 208 10.99 -2.81 12.71
C ALA A 208 11.89 -1.57 12.61
N ARG A 209 12.05 -0.83 13.71
CA ARG A 209 12.96 0.33 13.82
C ARG A 209 14.44 -0.06 13.78
N ARG A 210 14.77 -1.35 13.88
CA ARG A 210 16.17 -1.81 13.84
C ARG A 210 16.77 -1.53 12.47
N PRO A 211 17.86 -0.72 12.38
CA PRO A 211 18.49 -0.44 11.09
C PRO A 211 19.10 -1.73 10.52
N VAL A 212 18.83 -1.98 9.24
CA VAL A 212 19.50 -3.05 8.51
C VAL A 212 20.93 -2.63 8.25
N LEU A 213 21.88 -3.23 8.97
CA LEU A 213 23.30 -2.99 8.75
C LEU A 213 23.69 -3.51 7.35
N ARG A 214 23.86 -2.59 6.40
CA ARG A 214 24.35 -2.92 5.06
C ARG A 214 25.87 -3.01 5.11
N THR A 215 26.43 -4.15 4.72
CA THR A 215 27.87 -4.29 4.57
C THR A 215 28.37 -3.32 3.48
N PRO A 216 29.36 -2.44 3.77
CA PRO A 216 29.93 -1.58 2.75
C PRO A 216 30.58 -2.43 1.65
N ARG A 217 30.40 -2.02 0.39
CA ARG A 217 30.99 -2.72 -0.76
C ARG A 217 32.43 -2.24 -0.93
N HIS A 218 33.42 -3.06 -0.60
CA HIS A 218 34.84 -2.74 -0.86
C HIS A 218 35.24 -3.04 -2.32
N GLN A 219 36.37 -2.49 -2.77
CA GLN A 219 37.00 -2.88 -4.03
C GLN A 219 37.74 -4.21 -3.89
N SER A 220 38.00 -4.90 -5.02
CA SER A 220 38.83 -6.12 -5.00
C SER A 220 40.33 -5.77 -4.88
N GLY A 221 41.14 -6.61 -4.25
CA GLY A 221 42.57 -6.33 -4.06
C GLY A 221 43.34 -6.11 -5.37
N ARG A 222 43.02 -6.88 -6.42
CA ARG A 222 43.62 -6.70 -7.75
C ARG A 222 43.21 -5.38 -8.42
N GLU A 223 42.00 -4.91 -8.16
CA GLU A 223 41.54 -3.62 -8.66
C GLU A 223 42.28 -2.48 -7.95
N VAL A 224 42.51 -2.61 -6.64
CA VAL A 224 43.34 -1.68 -5.88
C VAL A 224 44.77 -1.62 -6.43
N GLU A 225 45.42 -2.77 -6.63
CA GLU A 225 46.77 -2.83 -7.23
C GLU A 225 46.81 -2.20 -8.64
N TRP A 226 45.77 -2.43 -9.43
CA TRP A 226 45.65 -1.87 -10.78
C TRP A 226 45.52 -0.34 -10.75
N LEU A 227 44.67 0.20 -9.87
CA LEU A 227 44.51 1.64 -9.68
C LEU A 227 45.79 2.26 -9.12
N GLN A 228 46.47 1.59 -8.19
CA GLN A 228 47.73 2.04 -7.64
C GLN A 228 48.79 2.20 -8.74
N ARG A 229 48.97 1.21 -9.61
CA ARG A 229 49.89 1.30 -10.76
C ARG A 229 49.55 2.45 -11.72
N LEU A 230 48.26 2.75 -11.91
CA LEU A 230 47.81 3.87 -12.74
C LEU A 230 48.14 5.22 -12.10
N VAL A 231 47.90 5.36 -10.80
CA VAL A 231 48.21 6.56 -10.01
C VAL A 231 49.72 6.78 -9.90
N ASP A 232 50.51 5.73 -9.68
CA ASP A 232 51.97 5.82 -9.60
C ASP A 232 52.59 6.32 -10.92
N ARG A 233 51.96 6.02 -12.07
CA ARG A 233 52.47 6.40 -13.40
C ARG A 233 51.97 7.76 -13.89
N HIS A 234 50.68 8.06 -13.69
CA HIS A 234 50.02 9.23 -14.28
C HIS A 234 49.57 10.26 -13.23
N GLY A 235 49.83 10.02 -11.94
CA GLY A 235 49.44 10.92 -10.86
C GLY A 235 47.91 11.02 -10.74
N ASP A 236 47.39 12.25 -10.88
CA ASP A 236 45.95 12.53 -10.84
C ASP A 236 45.32 12.74 -12.25
N ASP A 237 46.11 12.62 -13.33
CA ASP A 237 45.59 12.79 -14.70
C ASP A 237 44.84 11.55 -15.19
N VAL A 238 43.52 11.54 -14.95
CA VAL A 238 42.64 10.43 -15.33
C VAL A 238 42.48 10.30 -16.85
N ALA A 239 42.67 11.39 -17.61
CA ALA A 239 42.58 11.36 -19.07
C ALA A 239 43.81 10.65 -19.67
N ALA A 240 44.99 10.81 -19.06
CA ALA A 240 46.19 10.05 -19.40
C ALA A 240 46.04 8.56 -19.02
N MET A 241 45.49 8.25 -17.84
CA MET A 241 45.23 6.86 -17.40
C MET A 241 44.32 6.10 -18.36
N ALA A 242 43.25 6.74 -18.84
CA ALA A 242 42.32 6.11 -19.78
C ALA A 242 42.98 5.79 -21.13
N ARG A 243 43.91 6.65 -21.58
CA ARG A 243 44.65 6.48 -22.85
C ARG A 243 45.83 5.51 -22.76
N ASP A 244 46.23 5.09 -21.55
CA ASP A 244 47.34 4.16 -21.37
C ASP A 244 46.96 2.72 -21.77
N ARG A 245 47.29 2.34 -23.01
CA ARG A 245 46.99 1.00 -23.55
C ARG A 245 47.70 -0.15 -22.81
N ARG A 246 48.76 0.14 -22.06
CA ARG A 246 49.54 -0.89 -21.35
C ARG A 246 48.97 -1.16 -19.96
N LEU A 247 48.69 -0.10 -19.19
CA LEU A 247 48.15 -0.24 -17.85
C LEU A 247 46.63 -0.35 -17.84
N ASN A 248 45.91 0.16 -18.83
CA ASN A 248 44.46 0.01 -19.00
C ASN A 248 44.12 -0.95 -20.16
N PRO A 249 44.41 -2.27 -20.03
CA PRO A 249 44.16 -3.22 -21.11
C PRO A 249 42.67 -3.38 -21.42
N MET A 250 41.81 -3.14 -20.42
CA MET A 250 40.36 -3.21 -20.54
C MET A 250 39.73 -1.94 -21.12
N GLN A 251 40.53 -0.93 -21.49
CA GLN A 251 40.06 0.33 -22.07
C GLN A 251 38.94 0.99 -21.25
N GLN A 252 39.08 0.96 -19.92
CA GLN A 252 38.14 1.61 -19.00
C GLN A 252 38.09 3.11 -19.27
N THR A 253 36.89 3.69 -19.16
CA THR A 253 36.69 5.12 -19.41
C THR A 253 37.34 5.96 -18.31
N ALA A 254 37.70 7.22 -18.62
CA ALA A 254 38.24 8.13 -17.61
C ALA A 254 37.27 8.34 -16.43
N ALA A 255 35.97 8.41 -16.69
CA ALA A 255 34.96 8.56 -15.65
C ALA A 255 34.91 7.35 -14.70
N ASP A 256 35.07 6.13 -15.22
CA ASP A 256 35.04 4.92 -14.40
C ASP A 256 36.30 4.79 -13.55
N ILE A 257 37.47 5.12 -14.12
CA ILE A 257 38.73 5.16 -13.37
C ILE A 257 38.62 6.20 -12.24
N ALA A 258 38.10 7.41 -12.53
CA ALA A 258 37.90 8.45 -11.51
C ALA A 258 36.98 7.98 -10.36
N LYS A 259 35.85 7.33 -10.68
CA LYS A 259 34.92 6.79 -9.67
C LYS A 259 35.60 5.74 -8.78
N ARG A 260 36.39 4.86 -9.38
CA ARG A 260 37.11 3.79 -8.65
C ARG A 260 38.23 4.33 -7.77
N ILE A 261 38.98 5.33 -8.24
CA ILE A 261 39.98 6.05 -7.43
C ILE A 261 39.30 6.77 -6.27
N LYS A 262 38.19 7.48 -6.52
CA LYS A 262 37.42 8.15 -5.46
C LYS A 262 36.92 7.18 -4.40
N LYS A 263 36.47 5.99 -4.81
CA LYS A 263 36.08 4.92 -3.88
C LYS A 263 37.27 4.35 -3.12
N TRP A 264 38.37 4.07 -3.82
CA TRP A 264 39.61 3.56 -3.20
C TRP A 264 40.23 4.52 -2.19
N ARG A 265 40.13 5.85 -2.40
CA ARG A 265 40.60 6.87 -1.45
C ARG A 265 39.63 7.09 -0.27
N LYS A 266 38.39 6.62 -0.37
CA LYS A 266 37.36 6.75 0.66
C LYS A 266 37.29 5.52 1.57
N ASP A 267 37.60 4.35 1.01
CA ASP A 267 37.82 3.09 1.73
C ASP A 267 39.12 3.15 2.55
#